data_AF-A0A8J1IQ36-F1
#
_entry.id   AF-A0A8J1IQ36-F1
#
_cell.length_a   1.000
_cell.length_b   1.000
_cell.length_c   1.000
_cell.angle_alpha   90.00
_cell.angle_beta   90.00
_cell.angle_gamma   90.00
#
_symmetry.space_group_name_H-M   'P 1'
#
loop_
_entity.id
_entity.type
_entity.pdbx_description
1 polymer ?
#
loop_
_entity_poly.entity_id
_entity_poly.type
_entity_poly.pdbx_seq_one_letter_code
_entity_poly.pdbx_strand_id
1 'polypeptide(L)'
;MAALILVIIAAGMEITGATVRPVVSLAPNWSMIFRRESLTVSCDLASAPQGNQSYYWYRDNQLLPTNQQNFTIQSASMFDRGNYQCRTSTSKRSAAVRLDVTDDYAILQTPPSVHEGDFLSLRCHSWAGYYEEYTVFYKGEEMIQNSTSDLLSMGAVAINASGLYKCTKKSHFFYRPAQYKATISVLELFSAPQIKLSPNPVTEGDHMTITCDTELSPHRETTELQFAFYRNGHNVQGFNSSNQYGVPSAQLEDSGNYTCEVQTPTGSVRKRSGMAHIHIQELFSSPKIKVIPGQVREGDHMTITCDTELRPHRETTELQFAFYRNGHNVQGFSLSNQYGVPSAQLEDSGNYTCEVQTPSGSVRKGSNLAHIHIQELISYPQIKVRPDQVTEGDHMTITCDTELSPHRETTELQFAFYRNGHNVQGFSLSNQYGVPSAQLEDSGNYTCEVQCPTGVRKRSNVAHIHIQGELMSLAFVLLKCKAWDILFTIKYSGPKAFKMHHKYLQVFRIHY
;
A
#
# COMPACT_ATOMS: atom_id res chain seq x y z
N MET A 1 -51.49 16.64 -1.97
CA MET A 1 -51.02 17.33 -0.75
C MET A 1 -50.96 16.33 0.38
N ALA A 2 -49.76 15.88 0.75
CA ALA A 2 -49.48 15.19 2.01
C ALA A 2 -48.01 15.43 2.30
N ALA A 3 -47.70 16.30 3.26
CA ALA A 3 -46.35 16.61 3.68
C ALA A 3 -45.97 15.67 4.83
N LEU A 4 -44.92 14.86 4.64
CA LEU A 4 -44.29 14.09 5.70
C LEU A 4 -43.47 15.05 6.57
N ILE A 5 -43.87 15.20 7.83
CA ILE A 5 -43.12 15.90 8.86
C ILE A 5 -42.03 14.94 9.35
N LEU A 6 -40.76 15.25 9.04
CA LEU A 6 -39.60 14.62 9.65
C LEU A 6 -39.44 15.16 11.08
N VAL A 7 -39.73 14.33 12.08
CA VAL A 7 -39.39 14.63 13.49
C VAL A 7 -37.93 14.22 13.70
N ILE A 8 -37.03 15.20 13.73
CA ILE A 8 -35.64 14.99 14.14
C ILE A 8 -35.64 14.91 15.67
N ILE A 9 -35.59 13.70 16.22
CA ILE A 9 -35.29 13.49 17.63
C ILE A 9 -33.78 13.69 17.79
N ALA A 10 -33.39 14.88 18.27
CA ALA A 10 -32.03 15.10 18.76
C ALA A 10 -31.85 14.26 20.03
N ALA A 11 -31.25 13.08 19.89
CA ALA A 11 -30.72 12.34 21.02
C ALA A 11 -29.60 13.19 21.63
N GLY A 12 -29.86 13.80 22.78
CA GLY A 12 -28.84 14.44 23.58
C GLY A 12 -27.78 13.41 23.93
N MET A 13 -26.60 13.53 23.33
CA MET A 13 -25.40 12.87 23.84
C MET A 13 -25.14 13.46 25.23
N GLU A 14 -25.49 12.72 26.27
CA GLU A 14 -24.89 12.91 27.59
C GLU A 14 -23.40 12.58 27.45
N ILE A 15 -22.59 13.61 27.20
CA ILE A 15 -21.16 13.55 27.43
C ILE A 15 -21.01 13.36 28.94
N THR A 16 -20.80 12.12 29.37
CA THR A 16 -20.36 11.80 30.73
C THR A 16 -18.96 12.37 30.92
N GLY A 17 -18.88 13.68 31.16
CA GLY A 17 -17.65 14.35 31.52
C GLY A 17 -17.09 13.69 32.77
N ALA A 18 -15.90 13.09 32.65
CA ALA A 18 -15.16 12.58 33.79
C ALA A 18 -15.06 13.71 34.84
N THR A 19 -15.65 13.49 36.01
CA THR A 19 -15.66 14.48 37.09
C THR A 19 -14.27 14.52 37.73
N VAL A 20 -13.44 15.48 37.31
CA VAL A 20 -12.06 15.65 37.81
C VAL A 20 -12.07 15.76 39.33
N ARG A 21 -11.29 14.90 40.00
CA ARG A 21 -11.14 14.92 41.46
C ARG A 21 -10.06 15.92 41.86
N PRO A 22 -10.29 16.74 42.90
CA PRO A 22 -9.24 17.58 43.43
C PRO A 22 -8.20 16.74 44.18
N VAL A 23 -7.01 17.31 44.37
CA VAL A 23 -5.88 16.71 45.07
C VAL A 23 -5.58 17.56 46.30
N VAL A 24 -5.39 16.92 47.45
CA VAL A 24 -4.93 17.61 48.66
C VAL A 24 -3.41 17.68 48.63
N SER A 25 -2.86 18.87 48.82
CA SER A 25 -1.42 19.10 48.94
C SER A 25 -1.07 19.74 50.27
N LEU A 26 0.13 19.44 50.76
CA LEU A 26 0.68 19.99 52.00
C LEU A 26 1.86 20.91 51.65
N ALA A 27 1.91 22.07 52.27
CA ALA A 27 3.01 23.02 52.13
C ALA A 27 3.51 23.42 53.54
N PRO A 28 4.68 22.94 53.98
CA PRO A 28 5.61 22.05 53.27
C PRO A 28 5.06 20.61 53.05
N ASN A 29 5.60 19.89 52.07
CA ASN A 29 5.09 18.58 51.60
C ASN A 29 5.48 17.41 52.51
N TRP A 30 5.12 17.49 53.78
CA TRP A 30 5.46 16.50 54.80
C TRP A 30 4.20 15.88 55.40
N SER A 31 4.10 14.55 55.39
CA SER A 31 3.02 13.81 56.04
C SER A 31 3.11 13.79 57.56
N MET A 32 4.29 14.12 58.12
CA MET A 32 4.55 14.15 59.54
C MET A 32 5.28 15.44 59.94
N ILE A 33 4.75 16.12 60.96
CA ILE A 33 5.30 17.36 61.52
C ILE A 33 5.32 17.33 63.05
N PHE A 34 6.05 18.27 63.65
CA PHE A 34 6.02 18.45 65.10
C PHE A 34 4.85 19.31 65.55
N ARG A 35 4.45 19.12 66.81
CA ARG A 35 3.58 20.05 67.50
C ARG A 35 4.17 21.47 67.48
N ARG A 36 3.30 22.48 67.36
CA ARG A 36 3.63 23.91 67.22
C ARG A 36 4.24 24.32 65.88
N GLU A 37 4.50 23.39 64.97
CA GLU A 37 4.87 23.74 63.60
C GLU A 37 3.64 24.20 62.81
N SER A 38 3.92 24.92 61.73
CA SER A 38 2.89 25.43 60.83
C SER A 38 2.94 24.72 59.49
N LEU A 39 1.77 24.45 58.91
CA LEU A 39 1.65 23.99 57.52
C LEU A 39 0.36 24.49 56.88
N THR A 40 0.38 24.64 55.57
CA THR A 40 -0.78 24.98 54.76
C THR A 40 -1.29 23.74 54.04
N VAL A 41 -2.59 23.47 54.16
CA VAL A 41 -3.28 22.41 53.42
C VAL A 41 -4.03 23.08 52.26
N SER A 42 -3.81 22.61 51.03
CA SER A 42 -4.43 23.18 49.83
C SER A 42 -5.21 22.12 49.05
N CYS A 43 -6.30 22.54 48.43
CA CYS A 43 -7.12 21.71 47.55
C CYS A 43 -6.89 22.15 46.11
N ASP A 44 -6.12 21.36 45.36
CA ASP A 44 -5.70 21.69 44.01
C ASP A 44 -6.63 21.03 42.99
N LEU A 45 -7.12 21.80 42.03
CA LEU A 45 -7.96 21.33 40.94
C LEU A 45 -7.29 21.69 39.61
N ALA A 46 -6.99 20.69 38.78
CA ALA A 46 -6.22 20.83 37.54
C ALA A 46 -6.87 21.76 36.50
N SER A 47 -8.18 21.99 36.59
CA SER A 47 -8.90 22.95 35.76
C SER A 47 -9.82 23.76 36.67
N ALA A 48 -9.37 24.93 37.11
CA ALA A 48 -10.24 25.86 37.82
C ALA A 48 -11.29 26.37 36.83
N PRO A 49 -12.60 26.03 37.01
CA PRO A 49 -13.63 26.66 36.21
C PRO A 49 -13.63 28.16 36.52
N GLN A 50 -13.87 29.01 35.51
CA GLN A 50 -14.06 30.44 35.71
C GLN A 50 -15.30 30.67 36.60
N GLY A 51 -15.11 30.81 37.91
CA GLY A 51 -16.18 31.04 38.87
C GLY A 51 -15.73 31.02 40.32
N ASN A 52 -16.57 31.57 41.21
CA ASN A 52 -16.36 31.60 42.66
C ASN A 52 -16.62 30.20 43.23
N GLN A 53 -15.58 29.35 43.29
CA GLN A 53 -15.69 27.96 43.71
C GLN A 53 -15.70 27.83 45.24
N SER A 54 -16.72 27.19 45.80
CA SER A 54 -16.75 26.82 47.22
C SER A 54 -16.04 25.49 47.45
N TYR A 55 -15.15 25.46 48.45
CA TYR A 55 -14.43 24.25 48.86
C TYR A 55 -15.07 23.66 50.12
N TYR A 56 -15.04 22.34 50.23
CA TYR A 56 -15.52 21.62 51.40
C TYR A 56 -14.42 20.67 51.87
N TRP A 57 -13.99 20.87 53.10
CA TRP A 57 -12.90 20.11 53.72
C TRP A 57 -13.41 19.09 54.70
N TYR A 58 -12.79 17.92 54.71
CA TYR A 58 -13.09 16.83 55.61
C TYR A 58 -11.82 16.36 56.31
N ARG A 59 -11.90 16.16 57.63
CA ARG A 59 -10.88 15.45 58.41
C ARG A 59 -11.52 14.24 59.06
N ASP A 60 -11.02 13.05 58.75
CA ASP A 60 -11.59 11.78 59.23
C ASP A 60 -13.10 11.68 58.99
N ASN A 61 -13.53 12.07 57.77
CA ASN A 61 -14.92 12.19 57.32
C ASN A 61 -15.79 13.27 57.98
N GLN A 62 -15.26 14.04 58.94
CA GLN A 62 -15.96 15.17 59.56
C GLN A 62 -15.73 16.46 58.77
N LEU A 63 -16.79 17.23 58.51
CA LEU A 63 -16.70 18.52 57.81
C LEU A 63 -15.98 19.57 58.67
N LEU A 64 -14.98 20.23 58.09
CA LEU A 64 -14.28 21.34 58.72
C LEU A 64 -14.97 22.69 58.42
N PRO A 65 -14.95 23.65 59.35
CA PRO A 65 -15.60 24.94 59.20
C PRO A 65 -14.77 25.92 58.34
N THR A 66 -14.42 25.53 57.12
CA THR A 66 -13.72 26.37 56.16
C THR A 66 -14.19 26.10 54.74
N ASN A 67 -14.34 27.17 53.95
CA ASN A 67 -14.73 27.14 52.55
C ASN A 67 -13.63 27.63 51.59
N GLN A 68 -12.45 27.94 52.13
CA GLN A 68 -11.31 28.42 51.38
C GLN A 68 -10.60 27.27 50.64
N GLN A 69 -9.96 27.60 49.51
CA GLN A 69 -9.15 26.64 48.76
C GLN A 69 -8.00 26.09 49.60
N ASN A 70 -7.46 26.91 50.49
CA ASN A 70 -6.37 26.56 51.39
C ASN A 70 -6.67 27.07 52.80
N PHE A 71 -6.08 26.43 53.81
CA PHE A 71 -6.08 26.92 55.18
C PHE A 71 -4.75 26.54 55.86
N THR A 72 -4.31 27.38 56.78
CA THR A 72 -3.03 27.18 57.49
C THR A 72 -3.28 26.75 58.91
N ILE A 73 -2.68 25.62 59.29
CA ILE A 73 -2.52 25.21 60.68
C ILE A 73 -1.34 26.02 61.21
N GLN A 74 -1.59 27.04 62.03
CA GLN A 74 -0.55 27.98 62.50
C GLN A 74 0.35 27.38 63.59
N SER A 75 -0.22 26.52 64.45
CA SER A 75 0.49 25.83 65.52
C SER A 75 -0.15 24.47 65.70
N ALA A 76 0.43 23.45 65.05
CA ALA A 76 -0.11 22.10 65.02
C ALA A 76 -0.28 21.51 66.43
N SER A 77 -1.39 20.79 66.61
CA SER A 77 -1.73 20.06 67.82
C SER A 77 -2.05 18.59 67.50
N MET A 78 -2.12 17.75 68.52
CA MET A 78 -2.51 16.33 68.33
C MET A 78 -3.92 16.18 67.74
N PHE A 79 -4.78 17.19 67.86
CA PHE A 79 -6.12 17.21 67.26
C PHE A 79 -6.13 17.52 65.77
N ASP A 80 -4.99 17.96 65.22
CA ASP A 80 -4.82 18.19 63.78
C ASP A 80 -4.40 16.92 63.04
N ARG A 81 -4.12 15.84 63.76
CA ARG A 81 -3.89 14.52 63.18
C ARG A 81 -5.16 14.02 62.50
N GLY A 82 -5.03 13.47 61.29
CA GLY A 82 -6.15 12.84 60.60
C GLY A 82 -5.97 12.70 59.10
N ASN A 83 -6.97 12.12 58.47
CA ASN A 83 -7.08 11.97 57.02
C ASN A 83 -7.83 13.15 56.42
N TYR A 84 -7.12 14.00 55.69
CA TYR A 84 -7.65 15.20 55.04
C TYR A 84 -8.15 14.86 53.63
N GLN A 85 -9.37 15.31 53.33
CA GLN A 85 -9.97 15.23 51.99
C GLN A 85 -10.62 16.56 51.65
N CYS A 86 -10.67 16.90 50.37
CA CYS A 86 -11.42 18.05 49.90
C CYS A 86 -12.36 17.67 48.76
N ARG A 87 -13.36 18.51 48.53
CA ARG A 87 -14.14 18.54 47.30
C ARG A 87 -14.52 19.98 46.98
N THR A 88 -14.88 20.21 45.74
CA THR A 88 -15.57 21.43 45.32
C THR A 88 -17.09 21.19 45.23
N SER A 89 -17.86 22.22 44.93
CA SER A 89 -19.30 22.12 44.63
C SER A 89 -19.62 21.15 43.49
N THR A 90 -18.70 20.96 42.55
CA THR A 90 -18.90 20.21 41.31
C THR A 90 -18.09 18.91 41.20
N SER A 91 -17.20 18.63 42.17
CA SER A 91 -16.30 17.46 42.11
C SER A 91 -16.62 16.40 43.16
N LYS A 92 -16.16 15.18 42.89
CA LYS A 92 -16.13 14.10 43.89
C LYS A 92 -15.05 14.39 44.93
N ARG A 93 -15.13 13.74 46.10
CA ARG A 93 -14.08 13.84 47.13
C ARG A 93 -12.72 13.36 46.59
N SER A 94 -11.67 14.07 46.99
CA SER A 94 -10.28 13.72 46.77
C SER A 94 -9.93 12.39 47.44
N ALA A 95 -8.78 11.82 47.06
CA ALA A 95 -8.10 10.84 47.90
C ALA A 95 -7.76 11.46 49.27
N ALA A 96 -7.67 10.60 50.29
CA ALA A 96 -7.30 11.01 51.63
C ALA A 96 -5.79 11.19 51.74
N VAL A 97 -5.36 12.33 52.30
CA VAL A 97 -3.97 12.61 52.67
C VAL A 97 -3.86 12.59 54.17
N ARG A 98 -3.03 11.70 54.71
CA ARG A 98 -2.82 11.59 56.15
C ARG A 98 -1.79 12.59 56.63
N LEU A 99 -2.16 13.37 57.64
CA LEU A 99 -1.27 14.20 58.42
C LEU A 99 -1.12 13.60 59.82
N ASP A 100 0.12 13.35 60.22
CA ASP A 100 0.48 12.97 61.58
C ASP A 100 1.22 14.12 62.29
N VAL A 101 0.88 14.33 63.56
CA VAL A 101 1.52 15.30 64.45
C VAL A 101 2.12 14.52 65.62
N THR A 102 3.37 14.80 65.96
CA THR A 102 4.08 14.12 67.06
C THR A 102 4.80 15.09 67.99
N ASP A 103 5.05 14.62 69.21
CA ASP A 103 5.89 15.25 70.24
C ASP A 103 7.23 14.48 70.39
N ASP A 104 7.60 13.63 69.41
CA ASP A 104 8.89 12.93 69.38
C ASP A 104 10.08 13.90 69.23
N TYR A 105 11.29 13.43 69.58
CA TYR A 105 12.51 14.25 69.53
C TYR A 105 13.04 14.48 68.09
N ALA A 106 12.83 13.51 67.20
CA ALA A 106 13.07 13.66 65.77
C ALA A 106 12.09 12.78 64.96
N ILE A 107 12.02 13.01 63.66
CA ILE A 107 11.17 12.30 62.71
C ILE A 107 11.84 12.21 61.35
N LEU A 108 11.43 11.22 60.55
CA LEU A 108 11.72 11.19 59.12
C LEU A 108 10.52 11.75 58.36
N GLN A 109 10.62 12.99 57.90
CA GLN A 109 9.58 13.60 57.08
C GLN A 109 9.64 13.05 55.67
N THR A 110 8.50 12.55 55.21
CA THR A 110 8.31 12.02 53.86
C THR A 110 7.12 12.73 53.20
N PRO A 111 7.06 12.80 51.87
CA PRO A 111 5.84 13.19 51.17
C PRO A 111 4.67 12.26 51.53
N PRO A 112 3.42 12.75 51.48
CA PRO A 112 2.23 11.95 51.77
C PRO A 112 1.90 10.92 50.68
N SER A 113 2.28 11.17 49.44
CA SER A 113 2.10 10.26 48.31
C SER A 113 3.20 10.51 47.29
N VAL A 114 3.72 9.44 46.70
CA VAL A 114 4.80 9.47 45.71
C VAL A 114 4.40 8.53 44.58
N HIS A 115 4.38 9.03 43.35
CA HIS A 115 4.21 8.22 42.15
C HIS A 115 5.56 8.05 41.45
N GLU A 116 5.64 7.02 40.62
CA GLU A 116 6.76 6.81 39.71
C GLU A 116 7.04 8.08 38.88
N GLY A 117 8.31 8.49 38.81
CA GLY A 117 8.76 9.70 38.13
C GLY A 117 8.66 10.98 38.96
N ASP A 118 8.03 10.96 40.14
CA ASP A 118 8.01 12.10 41.05
C ASP A 118 9.41 12.34 41.64
N PHE A 119 9.73 13.60 41.94
CA PHE A 119 10.96 13.95 42.64
C PHE A 119 10.84 13.66 44.14
N LEU A 120 11.56 12.67 44.64
CA LEU A 120 11.53 12.29 46.04
C LEU A 120 12.60 13.03 46.85
N SER A 121 12.17 13.70 47.93
CA SER A 121 13.07 14.28 48.93
C SER A 121 12.60 13.89 50.33
N LEU A 122 13.53 13.47 51.20
CA LEU A 122 13.29 13.09 52.59
C LEU A 122 14.04 14.01 53.53
N ARG A 123 13.46 14.31 54.69
CA ARG A 123 14.13 15.14 55.70
C ARG A 123 14.19 14.46 57.06
N CYS A 124 15.39 14.37 57.63
CA CYS A 124 15.58 13.96 59.01
C CYS A 124 15.43 15.19 59.92
N HIS A 125 14.22 15.40 60.42
CA HIS A 125 13.86 16.63 61.12
C HIS A 125 13.89 16.42 62.63
N SER A 126 14.48 17.35 63.38
CA SER A 126 14.59 17.28 64.85
C SER A 126 13.99 18.49 65.52
N TRP A 127 13.54 18.30 66.76
CA TRP A 127 12.98 19.38 67.56
C TRP A 127 14.02 20.50 67.79
N ALA A 128 13.56 21.75 67.85
CA ALA A 128 14.43 22.90 68.08
C ALA A 128 15.21 22.78 69.41
N GLY A 129 16.54 22.77 69.33
CA GLY A 129 17.43 22.53 70.47
C GLY A 129 18.14 21.18 70.45
N TYR A 130 17.75 20.26 69.56
CA TYR A 130 18.40 18.98 69.34
C TYR A 130 19.44 19.11 68.21
N TYR A 131 20.69 19.42 68.57
CA TYR A 131 21.79 19.65 67.63
C TYR A 131 22.71 18.42 67.56
N GLU A 132 22.83 17.87 66.35
CA GLU A 132 23.74 16.77 66.05
C GLU A 132 24.56 17.12 64.80
N GLU A 133 25.77 16.55 64.67
CA GLU A 133 26.78 17.03 63.71
C GLU A 133 26.58 16.49 62.29
N TYR A 134 26.03 15.28 62.14
CA TYR A 134 25.80 14.66 60.85
C TYR A 134 24.57 13.74 60.86
N THR A 135 23.92 13.68 59.70
CA THR A 135 22.74 12.87 59.44
C THR A 135 23.10 11.75 58.48
N VAL A 136 22.73 10.53 58.85
CA VAL A 136 22.94 9.32 58.05
C VAL A 136 21.59 8.75 57.64
N PHE A 137 21.38 8.61 56.33
CA PHE A 137 20.20 7.97 55.74
C PHE A 137 20.51 6.54 55.33
N TYR A 138 19.53 5.66 55.50
CA TYR A 138 19.57 4.27 55.09
C TYR A 138 18.30 3.89 54.33
N LYS A 139 18.45 3.00 53.35
CA LYS A 139 17.34 2.24 52.74
C LYS A 139 17.47 0.79 53.18
N GLY A 140 16.52 0.32 53.98
CA GLY A 140 16.69 -0.89 54.78
C GLY A 140 17.85 -0.70 55.76
N GLU A 141 18.90 -1.50 55.58
CA GLU A 141 20.15 -1.41 56.36
C GLU A 141 21.33 -0.82 55.57
N GLU A 142 21.14 -0.55 54.28
CA GLU A 142 22.18 0.04 53.43
C GLU A 142 22.25 1.55 53.64
N MET A 143 23.46 2.07 53.89
CA MET A 143 23.69 3.52 54.02
C MET A 143 23.66 4.18 52.63
N ILE A 144 22.77 5.14 52.44
CA ILE A 144 22.59 5.84 51.15
C ILE A 144 23.11 7.28 51.16
N GLN A 145 23.24 7.91 52.34
CA GLN A 145 23.85 9.23 52.48
C GLN A 145 24.41 9.42 53.89
N ASN A 146 25.56 10.08 54.01
CA ASN A 146 26.12 10.57 55.27
C ASN A 146 26.60 12.02 55.03
N SER A 147 25.90 12.99 55.62
CA SER A 147 26.13 14.40 55.35
C SER A 147 25.73 15.26 56.54
N THR A 148 26.18 16.51 56.57
CA THR A 148 25.68 17.54 57.49
C THR A 148 24.27 18.02 57.10
N SER A 149 23.81 17.68 55.89
CA SER A 149 22.45 17.97 55.43
C SER A 149 21.43 17.03 56.06
N ASP A 150 20.37 17.62 56.62
CA ASP A 150 19.17 16.91 57.04
C ASP A 150 18.26 16.49 55.87
N LEU A 151 18.60 16.85 54.63
CA LEU A 151 17.84 16.54 53.43
C LEU A 151 18.56 15.50 52.57
N LEU A 152 17.81 14.49 52.14
CA LEU A 152 18.17 13.54 51.10
C LEU A 152 17.31 13.82 49.86
N SER A 153 17.94 14.09 48.72
CA SER A 153 17.24 14.27 47.43
C SER A 153 17.60 13.12 46.50
N MET A 154 16.60 12.37 46.04
CA MET A 154 16.77 11.17 45.21
C MET A 154 16.46 11.41 43.73
N GLY A 155 15.99 12.59 43.35
CA GLY A 155 15.52 12.87 41.99
C GLY A 155 14.22 12.13 41.65
N ALA A 156 13.97 11.92 40.36
CA ALA A 156 12.82 11.15 39.87
C ALA A 156 12.97 9.66 40.26
N VAL A 157 11.98 9.11 40.97
CA VAL A 157 12.08 7.75 41.52
C VAL A 157 11.26 6.71 40.75
N ALA A 158 11.79 5.49 40.66
CA ALA A 158 11.06 4.32 40.14
C ALA A 158 10.31 3.57 41.27
N ILE A 159 9.43 2.64 40.91
CA ILE A 159 8.63 1.85 41.87
C ILE A 159 9.53 1.09 42.88
N ASN A 160 10.71 0.65 42.44
CA ASN A 160 11.70 -0.05 43.28
C ASN A 160 12.35 0.83 44.38
N ALA A 161 12.09 2.14 44.37
CA ALA A 161 12.46 3.03 45.46
C ALA A 161 11.59 2.82 46.70
N SER A 162 10.48 2.09 46.59
CA SER A 162 9.67 1.70 47.74
C SER A 162 10.48 0.91 48.77
N GLY A 163 10.15 1.07 50.05
CA GLY A 163 10.79 0.34 51.13
C GLY A 163 10.88 1.13 52.43
N LEU A 164 11.55 0.53 53.40
CA LEU A 164 11.83 1.13 54.70
C LEU A 164 13.02 2.08 54.57
N TYR A 165 12.82 3.34 54.95
CA TYR A 165 13.90 4.31 55.09
C TYR A 165 14.13 4.58 56.56
N LYS A 166 15.40 4.75 56.91
CA LYS A 166 15.84 5.07 58.26
C LYS A 166 16.74 6.30 58.19
N CYS A 167 16.50 7.30 59.02
CA CYS A 167 17.47 8.36 59.26
C CYS A 167 18.00 8.27 60.68
N THR A 168 19.25 8.66 60.84
CA THR A 168 19.95 8.64 62.12
C THR A 168 20.74 9.93 62.23
N LYS A 169 20.40 10.75 63.22
CA LYS A 169 21.30 11.82 63.62
C LYS A 169 22.42 11.19 64.46
N LYS A 170 23.66 11.60 64.21
CA LYS A 170 24.82 11.23 65.03
C LYS A 170 25.53 12.47 65.57
N SER A 171 25.95 12.38 66.83
CA SER A 171 26.80 13.34 67.52
C SER A 171 27.99 12.62 68.14
N HIS A 172 29.15 13.27 68.17
CA HIS A 172 30.37 12.71 68.78
C HIS A 172 30.24 12.48 70.30
N PHE A 173 29.23 13.07 70.96
CA PHE A 173 29.08 13.06 72.42
C PHE A 173 27.94 12.18 72.95
N PHE A 174 27.02 11.69 72.10
CA PHE A 174 25.86 10.88 72.53
C PHE A 174 26.02 9.39 72.20
N TYR A 175 25.87 8.53 73.22
CA TYR A 175 26.06 7.07 73.11
C TYR A 175 24.89 6.31 72.46
N ARG A 176 23.75 6.96 72.17
CA ARG A 176 22.62 6.34 71.46
C ARG A 176 22.12 7.26 70.35
N PRO A 177 22.46 6.96 69.08
CA PRO A 177 21.92 7.68 67.95
C PRO A 177 20.40 7.51 67.91
N ALA A 178 19.66 8.61 67.76
CA ALA A 178 18.22 8.53 67.61
C ALA A 178 17.88 8.10 66.17
N GLN A 179 17.07 7.05 66.04
CA GLN A 179 16.74 6.42 64.76
C GLN A 179 15.26 6.58 64.42
N TYR A 180 14.98 7.00 63.19
CA TYR A 180 13.62 7.30 62.74
C TYR A 180 13.34 6.58 61.44
N LYS A 181 12.21 5.86 61.41
CA LYS A 181 11.88 4.96 60.31
C LYS A 181 10.57 5.38 59.68
N ALA A 182 10.52 5.37 58.35
CA ALA A 182 9.31 5.56 57.58
C ALA A 182 9.31 4.60 56.39
N THR A 183 8.17 3.98 56.11
CA THR A 183 7.99 3.17 54.91
C THR A 183 7.44 4.05 53.80
N ILE A 184 8.13 4.09 52.67
CA ILE A 184 7.71 4.83 51.49
C ILE A 184 7.17 3.83 50.48
N SER A 185 5.97 4.08 49.97
CA SER A 185 5.34 3.32 48.91
C SER A 185 5.22 4.20 47.68
N VAL A 186 6.01 3.89 46.64
CA VAL A 186 5.94 4.55 45.34
C VAL A 186 4.88 3.84 44.51
N LEU A 187 3.86 4.59 44.10
CA LEU A 187 2.76 4.08 43.28
C LEU A 187 3.12 4.11 41.80
N GLU A 188 2.67 3.11 41.05
CA GLU A 188 2.82 3.10 39.60
C GLU A 188 2.08 4.29 38.97
N LEU A 189 2.73 4.98 38.03
CA LEU A 189 2.10 6.11 37.34
C LEU A 189 1.13 5.62 36.27
N PHE A 190 1.57 4.72 35.40
CA PHE A 190 0.74 4.04 34.40
C PHE A 190 1.21 2.60 34.21
N SER A 191 0.28 1.69 33.89
CA SER A 191 0.59 0.27 33.70
C SER A 191 1.52 0.01 32.51
N ALA A 192 2.14 -1.16 32.42
CA ALA A 192 2.96 -1.52 31.27
C ALA A 192 2.09 -1.57 29.99
N PRO A 193 2.43 -0.81 28.93
CA PRO A 193 1.56 -0.65 27.79
C PRO A 193 1.41 -1.95 26.99
N GLN A 194 0.23 -2.14 26.39
CA GLN A 194 -0.13 -3.30 25.57
C GLN A 194 -0.58 -2.86 24.19
N ILE A 195 -0.27 -3.64 23.16
CA ILE A 195 -0.75 -3.38 21.81
C ILE A 195 -2.12 -4.03 21.62
N LYS A 196 -3.09 -3.23 21.17
CA LYS A 196 -4.40 -3.70 20.68
C LYS A 196 -4.50 -3.41 19.18
N LEU A 197 -4.91 -4.40 18.40
CA LEU A 197 -5.05 -4.31 16.95
C LEU A 197 -6.53 -4.33 16.55
N SER A 198 -6.92 -3.44 15.63
CA SER A 198 -8.26 -3.40 15.06
C SER A 198 -8.23 -3.03 13.56
N PRO A 199 -8.88 -3.79 12.66
CA PRO A 199 -9.51 -5.09 12.90
C PRO A 199 -8.46 -6.17 13.23
N ASN A 200 -8.89 -7.29 13.81
CA ASN A 200 -8.05 -8.48 13.99
C ASN A 200 -8.89 -9.72 13.66
N PRO A 201 -8.58 -10.46 12.57
CA PRO A 201 -7.39 -10.32 11.73
C PRO A 201 -7.45 -9.16 10.72
N VAL A 202 -6.28 -8.72 10.23
CA VAL A 202 -6.14 -7.69 9.19
C VAL A 202 -5.94 -8.35 7.82
N THR A 203 -6.72 -7.91 6.83
CA THR A 203 -6.55 -8.30 5.42
C THR A 203 -5.93 -7.15 4.64
N GLU A 204 -5.18 -7.48 3.60
CA GLU A 204 -4.60 -6.52 2.66
C GLU A 204 -5.67 -5.54 2.13
N GLY A 205 -5.37 -4.24 2.16
CA GLY A 205 -6.27 -3.14 1.81
C GLY A 205 -7.19 -2.67 2.93
N ASP A 206 -7.23 -3.33 4.10
CA ASP A 206 -7.98 -2.85 5.27
C ASP A 206 -7.32 -1.59 5.87
N HIS A 207 -8.12 -0.73 6.49
CA HIS A 207 -7.63 0.32 7.38
C HIS A 207 -7.36 -0.29 8.75
N MET A 208 -6.10 -0.50 9.12
CA MET A 208 -5.73 -1.04 10.44
C MET A 208 -5.32 0.07 11.41
N THR A 209 -5.71 -0.08 12.67
CA THR A 209 -5.34 0.79 13.78
C THR A 209 -4.66 -0.03 14.87
N ILE A 210 -3.48 0.41 15.27
CA ILE A 210 -2.70 -0.12 16.39
C ILE A 210 -2.85 0.85 17.56
N THR A 211 -3.47 0.40 18.64
CA THR A 211 -3.66 1.18 19.87
C THR A 211 -2.64 0.76 20.92
N CYS A 212 -1.93 1.73 21.49
CA CYS A 212 -1.07 1.54 22.65
C CYS A 212 -1.90 1.77 23.92
N ASP A 213 -2.38 0.68 24.49
CA ASP A 213 -3.27 0.68 25.64
C ASP A 213 -2.47 0.70 26.94
N THR A 214 -2.76 1.67 27.80
CA THR A 214 -2.13 1.82 29.11
C THR A 214 -3.13 2.47 30.06
N GLU A 215 -3.10 2.09 31.33
CA GLU A 215 -3.97 2.65 32.35
C GLU A 215 -3.18 3.60 33.24
N LEU A 216 -3.60 4.86 33.26
CA LEU A 216 -3.02 5.88 34.13
C LEU A 216 -3.60 5.74 35.55
N SER A 217 -2.79 5.98 36.57
CA SER A 217 -3.22 5.95 37.97
C SER A 217 -4.42 6.87 38.18
N PRO A 218 -5.47 6.41 38.89
CA PRO A 218 -6.64 7.25 39.24
C PRO A 218 -6.29 8.51 40.05
N HIS A 219 -5.09 8.56 40.64
CA HIS A 219 -4.59 9.72 41.38
C HIS A 219 -3.78 10.70 40.52
N ARG A 220 -3.65 10.41 39.22
CA ARG A 220 -2.84 11.12 38.24
C ARG A 220 -3.55 11.25 36.89
N GLU A 221 -4.89 11.20 36.86
CA GLU A 221 -5.74 11.21 35.65
C GLU A 221 -5.46 12.35 34.66
N THR A 222 -4.88 13.46 35.12
CA THR A 222 -4.57 14.64 34.31
C THR A 222 -3.16 14.64 33.74
N THR A 223 -2.37 13.59 33.99
CA THR A 223 -1.00 13.50 33.49
C THR A 223 -1.04 13.24 31.99
N GLU A 224 -0.44 14.14 31.23
CA GLU A 224 -0.28 13.95 29.79
C GLU A 224 0.72 12.81 29.52
N LEU A 225 0.41 11.99 28.52
CA LEU A 225 1.27 10.91 28.05
C LEU A 225 1.58 11.11 26.57
N GLN A 226 2.79 10.74 26.18
CA GLN A 226 3.23 10.72 24.79
C GLN A 226 3.51 9.29 24.35
N PHE A 227 3.13 8.96 23.13
CA PHE A 227 3.16 7.62 22.56
C PHE A 227 3.99 7.59 21.29
N ALA A 228 4.83 6.58 21.14
CA ALA A 228 5.58 6.28 19.93
C ALA A 228 5.36 4.82 19.51
N PHE A 229 5.44 4.55 18.20
CA PHE A 229 5.25 3.22 17.62
C PHE A 229 6.47 2.82 16.81
N TYR A 230 6.82 1.54 16.88
CA TYR A 230 7.95 0.96 16.19
C TYR A 230 7.53 -0.32 15.45
N ARG A 231 8.04 -0.49 14.23
CA ARG A 231 7.91 -1.70 13.41
C ARG A 231 9.30 -2.26 13.11
N ASN A 232 9.55 -3.51 13.50
CA ASN A 232 10.85 -4.17 13.35
C ASN A 232 12.01 -3.34 13.95
N GLY A 233 11.74 -2.63 15.05
CA GLY A 233 12.71 -1.75 15.71
C GLY A 233 12.82 -0.34 15.12
N HIS A 234 12.25 -0.07 13.93
CA HIS A 234 12.24 1.24 13.31
C HIS A 234 11.06 2.08 13.78
N ASN A 235 11.29 3.36 14.06
CA ASN A 235 10.24 4.30 14.46
C ASN A 235 9.32 4.60 13.26
N VAL A 236 8.03 4.31 13.38
CA VAL A 236 6.99 4.61 12.37
C VAL A 236 6.08 5.76 12.79
N GLN A 237 6.06 6.10 14.08
CA GLN A 237 5.37 7.27 14.62
C GLN A 237 6.13 7.74 15.87
N GLY A 238 6.69 8.95 15.81
CA GLY A 238 7.38 9.58 16.94
C GLY A 238 6.42 9.98 18.07
N PHE A 239 7.01 10.34 19.22
CA PHE A 239 6.26 10.72 20.41
C PHE A 239 5.27 11.86 20.14
N ASN A 240 3.98 11.58 20.35
CA ASN A 240 2.90 12.54 20.29
C ASN A 240 1.75 12.12 21.22
N SER A 241 0.69 12.91 21.34
CA SER A 241 -0.43 12.65 22.27
C SER A 241 -1.39 11.53 21.81
N SER A 242 -1.31 11.07 20.57
CA SER A 242 -2.14 9.99 20.04
C SER A 242 -1.63 8.62 20.51
N ASN A 243 -2.47 7.90 21.24
CA ASN A 243 -2.25 6.51 21.60
C ASN A 243 -2.56 5.53 20.44
N GLN A 244 -2.78 6.02 19.22
CA GLN A 244 -3.10 5.23 18.04
C GLN A 244 -2.14 5.52 16.88
N TYR A 245 -1.83 4.46 16.14
CA TYR A 245 -1.13 4.49 14.86
C TYR A 245 -2.00 3.81 13.80
N GLY A 246 -2.40 4.55 12.78
CA GLY A 246 -3.26 4.06 11.70
C GLY A 246 -2.47 3.79 10.42
N VAL A 247 -2.76 2.68 9.76
CA VAL A 247 -2.30 2.35 8.41
C VAL A 247 -3.54 2.31 7.51
N PRO A 248 -3.76 3.34 6.66
CA PRO A 248 -5.01 3.48 5.92
C PRO A 248 -5.31 2.36 4.92
N SER A 249 -4.28 1.74 4.35
CA SER A 249 -4.39 0.65 3.38
C SER A 249 -3.28 -0.36 3.64
N ALA A 250 -3.52 -1.31 4.52
CA ALA A 250 -2.55 -2.30 4.97
C ALA A 250 -2.02 -3.15 3.80
N GLN A 251 -0.70 -3.20 3.61
CA GLN A 251 -0.06 -4.04 2.59
C GLN A 251 0.69 -5.22 3.22
N LEU A 252 1.06 -6.24 2.44
CA LEU A 252 1.77 -7.41 2.97
C LEU A 252 3.09 -7.03 3.68
N GLU A 253 3.80 -6.02 3.18
CA GLU A 253 5.03 -5.48 3.75
C GLU A 253 4.84 -4.77 5.10
N ASP A 254 3.61 -4.41 5.47
CA ASP A 254 3.33 -3.83 6.77
C ASP A 254 3.28 -4.91 7.87
N SER A 255 3.40 -6.19 7.52
CA SER A 255 3.56 -7.28 8.49
C SER A 255 4.88 -7.15 9.26
N GLY A 256 4.88 -7.53 10.53
CA GLY A 256 6.10 -7.54 11.33
C GLY A 256 5.88 -7.46 12.83
N ASN A 257 6.97 -7.15 13.53
CA ASN A 257 7.01 -7.05 14.98
C ASN A 257 6.78 -5.61 15.42
N TYR A 258 5.66 -5.36 16.08
CA TYR A 258 5.28 -4.05 16.58
C TYR A 258 5.55 -3.92 18.08
N THR A 259 6.03 -2.75 18.48
CA THR A 259 6.11 -2.31 19.88
C THR A 259 5.64 -0.88 19.98
N CYS A 260 5.00 -0.51 21.09
CA CYS A 260 4.72 0.88 21.41
C CYS A 260 5.46 1.30 22.68
N GLU A 261 5.66 2.59 22.82
CA GLU A 261 6.38 3.19 23.94
C GLU A 261 5.63 4.41 24.44
N VAL A 262 5.51 4.51 25.75
CA VAL A 262 4.76 5.57 26.43
C VAL A 262 5.70 6.30 27.38
N GLN A 263 5.65 7.62 27.37
CA GLN A 263 6.42 8.45 28.27
C GLN A 263 5.64 9.66 28.80
N THR A 264 6.08 10.19 29.95
CA THR A 264 5.71 11.55 30.37
C THR A 264 6.41 12.59 29.49
N PRO A 265 5.89 13.82 29.36
CA PRO A 265 6.52 14.88 28.56
C PRO A 265 7.95 15.21 29.00
N THR A 266 8.25 15.05 30.30
CA THR A 266 9.58 15.25 30.87
C THR A 266 10.52 14.05 30.67
N GLY A 267 10.00 12.91 30.21
CA GLY A 267 10.75 11.65 30.10
C GLY A 267 11.07 10.99 31.45
N SER A 268 10.48 11.48 32.56
CA SER A 268 10.73 10.94 33.91
C SER A 268 10.24 9.51 34.10
N VAL A 269 9.19 9.12 33.35
CA VAL A 269 8.71 7.74 33.27
C VAL A 269 8.60 7.37 31.80
N ARG A 270 9.16 6.21 31.45
CA ARG A 270 9.12 5.67 30.10
C ARG A 270 8.99 4.15 30.16
N LYS A 271 7.96 3.60 29.52
CA LYS A 271 7.71 2.14 29.46
C LYS A 271 7.44 1.73 28.02
N ARG A 272 7.89 0.53 27.67
CA ARG A 272 7.71 -0.07 26.35
C ARG A 272 6.85 -1.33 26.45
N SER A 273 6.02 -1.57 25.45
CA SER A 273 5.15 -2.73 25.39
C SER A 273 5.95 -4.02 25.14
N GLY A 274 5.30 -5.15 25.37
CA GLY A 274 5.71 -6.41 24.75
C GLY A 274 5.66 -6.33 23.23
N MET A 275 6.37 -7.25 22.57
CA MET A 275 6.37 -7.37 21.11
C MET A 275 5.11 -8.08 20.62
N ALA A 276 4.36 -7.45 19.73
CA ALA A 276 3.20 -8.04 19.05
C ALA A 276 3.55 -8.34 17.59
N HIS A 277 3.46 -9.60 17.18
CA HIS A 277 3.62 -9.98 15.79
C HIS A 277 2.30 -9.78 15.05
N ILE A 278 2.27 -8.87 14.09
CA ILE A 278 1.09 -8.57 13.27
C ILE A 278 1.35 -9.12 11.87
N HIS A 279 0.45 -10.00 11.41
CA HIS A 279 0.50 -10.60 10.09
C HIS A 279 -0.70 -10.14 9.27
N ILE A 280 -0.43 -9.48 8.14
CA ILE A 280 -1.45 -9.03 7.21
C ILE A 280 -1.71 -10.16 6.22
N GLN A 281 -2.98 -10.51 6.10
CA GLN A 281 -3.42 -11.65 5.32
C GLN A 281 -3.71 -11.22 3.89
N GLU A 282 -3.24 -12.01 2.93
CA GLU A 282 -3.44 -11.74 1.50
C GLU A 282 -4.94 -11.70 1.14
N LEU A 283 -5.37 -10.70 0.37
CA LEU A 283 -6.77 -10.57 -0.06
C LEU A 283 -7.11 -11.52 -1.21
N PHE A 284 -6.27 -11.53 -2.24
CA PHE A 284 -6.35 -12.45 -3.37
C PHE A 284 -4.95 -12.83 -3.85
N SER A 285 -4.80 -14.05 -4.37
CA SER A 285 -3.51 -14.55 -4.84
C SER A 285 -2.98 -13.79 -6.04
N SER A 286 -1.67 -13.88 -6.30
CA SER A 286 -1.08 -13.25 -7.49
C SER A 286 -1.71 -13.81 -8.77
N PRO A 287 -2.24 -12.96 -9.67
CA PRO A 287 -3.03 -13.40 -10.81
C PRO A 287 -2.18 -14.14 -11.85
N LYS A 288 -2.80 -15.09 -12.54
CA LYS A 288 -2.17 -15.93 -13.57
C LYS A 288 -2.97 -15.87 -14.86
N ILE A 289 -2.27 -15.81 -16.00
CA ILE A 289 -2.92 -15.85 -17.30
C ILE A 289 -3.20 -17.31 -17.69
N LYS A 290 -4.44 -17.60 -18.06
CA LYS A 290 -4.87 -18.85 -18.70
C LYS A 290 -5.40 -18.53 -20.10
N VAL A 291 -4.96 -19.28 -21.11
CA VAL A 291 -5.36 -19.07 -22.51
C VAL A 291 -6.12 -20.30 -23.01
N ILE A 292 -7.29 -20.08 -23.61
CA ILE A 292 -8.14 -21.15 -24.16
C ILE A 292 -8.54 -20.77 -25.60
N PRO A 293 -8.27 -21.62 -26.61
CA PRO A 293 -7.48 -22.85 -26.53
C PRO A 293 -5.99 -22.57 -26.29
N GLY A 294 -5.24 -23.54 -25.77
CA GLY A 294 -3.81 -23.36 -25.45
C GLY A 294 -2.89 -23.25 -26.68
N GLN A 295 -3.33 -23.73 -27.84
CA GLN A 295 -2.66 -23.55 -29.13
C GLN A 295 -3.64 -22.77 -30.02
N VAL A 296 -3.22 -21.61 -30.51
CA VAL A 296 -4.08 -20.68 -31.26
C VAL A 296 -3.51 -20.47 -32.66
N ARG A 297 -4.35 -20.59 -33.68
CA ARG A 297 -4.04 -20.27 -35.08
C ARG A 297 -4.80 -19.03 -35.54
N GLU A 298 -4.38 -18.47 -36.67
CA GLU A 298 -5.13 -17.40 -37.32
C GLU A 298 -6.60 -17.80 -37.55
N GLY A 299 -7.51 -16.90 -37.21
CA GLY A 299 -8.96 -17.09 -37.31
C GLY A 299 -9.59 -17.90 -36.18
N ASP A 300 -8.80 -18.47 -35.26
CA ASP A 300 -9.36 -19.08 -34.06
C ASP A 300 -9.90 -18.00 -33.10
N HIS A 301 -10.96 -18.34 -32.36
CA HIS A 301 -11.43 -17.54 -31.24
C HIS A 301 -10.61 -17.92 -30.00
N MET A 302 -9.84 -16.98 -29.43
CA MET A 302 -9.11 -17.20 -28.19
C MET A 302 -9.64 -16.34 -27.04
N THR A 303 -9.66 -16.92 -25.85
CA THR A 303 -9.99 -16.22 -24.60
C THR A 303 -8.79 -16.25 -23.67
N ILE A 304 -8.43 -15.08 -23.18
CA ILE A 304 -7.37 -14.87 -22.17
C ILE A 304 -8.06 -14.57 -20.85
N THR A 305 -7.91 -15.46 -19.87
CA THR A 305 -8.48 -15.33 -18.53
C THR A 305 -7.42 -14.90 -17.52
N CYS A 306 -7.72 -13.89 -16.73
CA CYS A 306 -6.94 -13.47 -15.57
C CYS A 306 -7.45 -14.21 -14.34
N ASP A 307 -6.78 -15.30 -13.99
CA ASP A 307 -7.16 -16.23 -12.93
C ASP A 307 -6.56 -15.79 -11.60
N THR A 308 -7.41 -15.60 -10.58
CA THR A 308 -7.03 -15.23 -9.21
C THR A 308 -8.04 -15.81 -8.24
N GLU A 309 -7.61 -16.08 -7.01
CA GLU A 309 -8.46 -16.64 -5.96
C GLU A 309 -8.59 -15.64 -4.82
N LEU A 310 -9.82 -15.21 -4.55
CA LEU A 310 -10.17 -14.47 -3.35
C LEU A 310 -10.07 -15.38 -2.14
N ARG A 311 -9.73 -14.78 -1.01
CA ARG A 311 -9.73 -15.49 0.26
C ARG A 311 -11.17 -15.92 0.67
N PRO A 312 -11.37 -17.12 1.27
CA PRO A 312 -12.71 -17.66 1.60
C PRO A 312 -13.60 -16.81 2.54
N HIS A 313 -13.07 -15.74 3.14
CA HIS A 313 -13.83 -14.82 4.01
C HIS A 313 -14.06 -13.44 3.38
N ARG A 314 -13.70 -13.27 2.10
CA ARG A 314 -13.82 -12.02 1.33
C ARG A 314 -14.40 -12.26 -0.06
N GLU A 315 -15.20 -13.32 -0.21
CA GLU A 315 -15.77 -13.76 -1.50
C GLU A 315 -16.67 -12.71 -2.17
N THR A 316 -17.25 -11.79 -1.39
CA THR A 316 -18.09 -10.69 -1.89
C THR A 316 -17.29 -9.48 -2.37
N THR A 317 -15.97 -9.52 -2.27
CA THR A 317 -15.11 -8.41 -2.70
C THR A 317 -15.11 -8.35 -4.22
N GLU A 318 -15.59 -7.24 -4.77
CA GLU A 318 -15.51 -7.00 -6.21
C GLU A 318 -14.06 -6.79 -6.63
N LEU A 319 -13.68 -7.34 -7.78
CA LEU A 319 -12.38 -7.15 -8.40
C LEU A 319 -12.55 -6.60 -9.82
N GLN A 320 -11.64 -5.71 -10.20
CA GLN A 320 -11.56 -5.16 -11.55
C GLN A 320 -10.29 -5.66 -12.23
N PHE A 321 -10.40 -5.98 -13.51
CA PHE A 321 -9.37 -6.62 -14.31
C PHE A 321 -9.04 -5.77 -15.53
N ALA A 322 -7.75 -5.62 -15.81
CA ALA A 322 -7.24 -4.98 -17.02
C ALA A 322 -6.24 -5.92 -17.73
N PHE A 323 -6.17 -5.81 -19.06
CA PHE A 323 -5.28 -6.62 -19.89
C PHE A 323 -4.36 -5.73 -20.71
N TYR A 324 -3.12 -6.18 -20.84
CA TYR A 324 -2.07 -5.48 -21.56
C TYR A 324 -1.39 -6.43 -22.54
N ARG A 325 -1.06 -5.90 -23.72
CA ARG A 325 -0.27 -6.58 -24.76
C ARG A 325 0.94 -5.73 -25.10
N ASN A 326 2.13 -6.28 -24.94
CA ASN A 326 3.41 -5.58 -25.16
C ASN A 326 3.48 -4.24 -24.39
N GLY A 327 2.90 -4.21 -23.18
CA GLY A 327 2.82 -3.01 -22.33
C GLY A 327 1.68 -2.03 -22.67
N HIS A 328 0.95 -2.24 -23.77
CA HIS A 328 -0.19 -1.40 -24.14
C HIS A 328 -1.50 -1.97 -23.61
N ASN A 329 -2.36 -1.10 -23.09
CA ASN A 329 -3.69 -1.49 -22.61
C ASN A 329 -4.58 -1.92 -23.78
N VAL A 330 -5.07 -3.17 -23.74
CA VAL A 330 -6.02 -3.72 -24.72
C VAL A 330 -7.43 -3.88 -24.16
N GLN A 331 -7.56 -3.91 -22.83
CA GLN A 331 -8.82 -3.86 -22.10
C GLN A 331 -8.60 -3.15 -20.76
N GLY A 332 -9.28 -2.01 -20.56
CA GLY A 332 -9.25 -1.26 -19.30
C GLY A 332 -9.89 -2.01 -18.14
N PHE A 333 -9.77 -1.45 -16.93
CA PHE A 333 -10.36 -2.03 -15.72
C PHE A 333 -11.86 -2.23 -15.87
N SER A 334 -12.29 -3.49 -15.76
CA SER A 334 -13.69 -3.91 -15.84
C SER A 334 -13.94 -5.11 -14.93
N LEU A 335 -15.20 -5.46 -14.67
CA LEU A 335 -15.54 -6.64 -13.87
C LEU A 335 -15.25 -7.97 -14.60
N SER A 336 -14.96 -7.93 -15.91
CA SER A 336 -14.65 -9.12 -16.69
C SER A 336 -13.22 -9.57 -16.47
N ASN A 337 -13.04 -10.76 -15.88
CA ASN A 337 -11.73 -11.40 -15.78
C ASN A 337 -11.28 -12.08 -17.09
N GLN A 338 -11.95 -11.80 -18.21
CA GLN A 338 -11.65 -12.36 -19.53
C GLN A 338 -11.48 -11.26 -20.57
N TYR A 339 -10.55 -11.49 -21.48
CA TYR A 339 -10.34 -10.73 -22.71
C TYR A 339 -10.45 -11.69 -23.90
N GLY A 340 -11.44 -11.46 -24.76
CA GLY A 340 -11.71 -12.29 -25.94
C GLY A 340 -11.12 -11.68 -27.20
N VAL A 341 -10.48 -12.50 -28.01
CA VAL A 341 -10.04 -12.18 -29.37
C VAL A 341 -10.85 -13.07 -30.34
N PRO A 342 -11.90 -12.53 -30.97
CA PRO A 342 -12.85 -13.34 -31.73
C PRO A 342 -12.26 -14.03 -32.97
N SER A 343 -11.28 -13.40 -33.61
CA SER A 343 -10.58 -13.91 -34.78
C SER A 343 -9.11 -13.52 -34.68
N ALA A 344 -8.30 -14.43 -34.15
CA ALA A 344 -6.88 -14.20 -33.88
C ALA A 344 -6.10 -13.90 -35.17
N GLN A 345 -5.24 -12.88 -35.14
CA GLN A 345 -4.33 -12.52 -36.24
C GLN A 345 -2.87 -12.66 -35.79
N LEU A 346 -1.91 -12.77 -36.71
CA LEU A 346 -0.48 -12.88 -36.35
C LEU A 346 0.01 -11.71 -35.48
N GLU A 347 -0.52 -10.50 -35.72
CA GLU A 347 -0.25 -9.28 -34.96
C GLU A 347 -0.77 -9.30 -33.52
N ASP A 348 -1.67 -10.23 -33.18
CA ASP A 348 -2.10 -10.44 -31.81
C ASP A 348 -1.06 -11.25 -31.00
N SER A 349 -0.02 -11.79 -31.64
CA SER A 349 1.09 -12.41 -30.93
C SER A 349 1.84 -11.40 -30.07
N GLY A 350 2.28 -11.83 -28.88
CA GLY A 350 3.09 -10.97 -28.03
C GLY A 350 3.07 -11.36 -26.57
N ASN A 351 3.52 -10.42 -25.74
CA ASN A 351 3.64 -10.58 -24.31
C ASN A 351 2.39 -10.01 -23.63
N TYR A 352 1.63 -10.89 -23.00
CA TYR A 352 0.41 -10.55 -22.29
C TYR A 352 0.66 -10.49 -20.78
N THR A 353 0.07 -9.48 -20.14
CA THR A 353 -0.04 -9.36 -18.68
C THR A 353 -1.46 -8.96 -18.33
N CYS A 354 -1.93 -9.34 -17.14
CA CYS A 354 -3.17 -8.83 -16.59
C CYS A 354 -2.93 -8.19 -15.22
N GLU A 355 -3.77 -7.23 -14.87
CA GLU A 355 -3.76 -6.60 -13.57
C GLU A 355 -5.14 -6.72 -12.92
N VAL A 356 -5.13 -6.94 -11.61
CA VAL A 356 -6.33 -7.09 -10.79
C VAL A 356 -6.27 -6.06 -9.68
N GLN A 357 -7.36 -5.35 -9.44
CA GLN A 357 -7.46 -4.38 -8.34
C GLN A 357 -8.83 -4.40 -7.65
N THR A 358 -8.87 -3.92 -6.41
CA THR A 358 -10.12 -3.52 -5.74
C THR A 358 -10.69 -2.25 -6.38
N PRO A 359 -12.01 -1.98 -6.30
CA PRO A 359 -12.61 -0.77 -6.87
C PRO A 359 -12.04 0.55 -6.31
N SER A 360 -11.58 0.53 -5.05
CA SER A 360 -10.90 1.67 -4.42
C SER A 360 -9.44 1.82 -4.85
N GLY A 361 -8.86 0.80 -5.50
CA GLY A 361 -7.44 0.73 -5.82
C GLY A 361 -6.54 0.47 -4.61
N SER A 362 -7.09 0.09 -3.45
CA SER A 362 -6.33 -0.18 -2.22
C SER A 362 -5.41 -1.41 -2.31
N VAL A 363 -5.76 -2.36 -3.17
CA VAL A 363 -4.96 -3.56 -3.46
C VAL A 363 -4.91 -3.71 -4.98
N ARG A 364 -3.70 -3.84 -5.53
CA ARG A 364 -3.47 -4.03 -6.97
C ARG A 364 -2.31 -5.00 -7.18
N LYS A 365 -2.53 -6.04 -7.99
CA LYS A 365 -1.49 -7.04 -8.33
C LYS A 365 -1.49 -7.30 -9.82
N GLY A 366 -0.28 -7.46 -10.38
CA GLY A 366 -0.06 -7.83 -11.77
C GLY A 366 0.32 -9.30 -11.92
N SER A 367 0.00 -9.90 -13.06
CA SER A 367 0.42 -11.24 -13.40
C SER A 367 1.88 -11.25 -13.87
N ASN A 368 2.49 -12.43 -13.84
CA ASN A 368 3.69 -12.66 -14.65
C ASN A 368 3.36 -12.56 -16.14
N LEU A 369 4.40 -12.31 -16.94
CA LEU A 369 4.33 -12.22 -18.39
C LEU A 369 4.04 -13.60 -19.00
N ALA A 370 3.03 -13.66 -19.88
CA ALA A 370 2.71 -14.83 -20.68
C ALA A 370 2.92 -14.51 -22.17
N HIS A 371 3.84 -15.23 -22.82
CA HIS A 371 4.06 -15.09 -24.26
C HIS A 371 3.04 -15.94 -25.02
N ILE A 372 2.20 -15.30 -25.84
CA ILE A 372 1.21 -15.96 -26.69
C ILE A 372 1.68 -15.83 -28.13
N HIS A 373 1.86 -16.96 -28.79
CA HIS A 373 2.23 -17.02 -30.20
C HIS A 373 1.07 -17.60 -31.01
N ILE A 374 0.60 -16.83 -31.99
CA ILE A 374 -0.44 -17.27 -32.92
C ILE A 374 0.25 -17.91 -34.11
N GLN A 375 -0.12 -19.15 -34.37
CA GLN A 375 0.41 -19.92 -35.48
C GLN A 375 -0.25 -19.49 -36.79
N GLU A 376 0.55 -19.36 -37.84
CA GLU A 376 0.07 -19.10 -39.19
C GLU A 376 -0.85 -20.24 -39.66
N LEU A 377 -2.01 -19.90 -40.22
CA LEU A 377 -2.95 -20.88 -40.76
C LEU A 377 -2.64 -21.22 -42.22
N ILE A 378 -2.35 -20.19 -43.02
CA ILE A 378 -1.99 -20.29 -44.44
C ILE A 378 -0.78 -19.39 -44.72
N SER A 379 0.19 -19.86 -45.50
CA SER A 379 1.32 -19.02 -45.91
C SER A 379 0.90 -17.96 -46.94
N TYR A 380 1.65 -16.86 -47.01
CA TYR A 380 1.40 -15.83 -48.02
C TYR A 380 1.49 -16.41 -49.45
N PRO A 381 0.40 -16.32 -50.25
CA PRO A 381 0.33 -17.00 -51.53
C PRO A 381 1.34 -16.41 -52.53
N GLN A 382 1.90 -17.25 -53.37
CA GLN A 382 2.81 -16.90 -54.45
C GLN A 382 2.20 -17.26 -55.81
N ILE A 383 2.40 -16.41 -56.81
CA ILE A 383 1.94 -16.71 -58.17
C ILE A 383 3.03 -17.51 -58.90
N LYS A 384 2.64 -18.67 -59.43
CA LYS A 384 3.47 -19.47 -60.35
C LYS A 384 2.80 -19.50 -61.72
N VAL A 385 3.53 -19.13 -62.77
CA VAL A 385 3.02 -19.12 -64.15
C VAL A 385 3.65 -20.28 -64.92
N ARG A 386 2.87 -20.97 -65.75
CA ARG A 386 3.37 -22.00 -66.65
C ARG A 386 2.73 -21.86 -68.05
N PRO A 387 3.52 -21.88 -69.14
CA PRO A 387 5.00 -21.84 -69.17
C PRO A 387 5.58 -20.49 -68.68
N ASP A 388 6.87 -20.46 -68.31
CA ASP A 388 7.54 -19.25 -67.78
C ASP A 388 7.67 -18.13 -68.84
N GLN A 389 7.76 -18.52 -70.11
CA GLN A 389 7.73 -17.64 -71.28
C GLN A 389 6.45 -17.94 -72.04
N VAL A 390 5.59 -16.94 -72.21
CA VAL A 390 4.28 -17.10 -72.84
C VAL A 390 4.26 -16.26 -74.11
N THR A 391 3.98 -16.90 -75.24
CA THR A 391 3.80 -16.27 -76.54
C THR A 391 2.32 -16.19 -76.91
N GLU A 392 1.97 -15.31 -77.84
CA GLU A 392 0.60 -15.15 -78.32
C GLU A 392 0.04 -16.48 -78.88
N GLY A 393 -1.11 -16.93 -78.37
CA GLY A 393 -1.73 -18.21 -78.72
C GLY A 393 -1.38 -19.38 -77.79
N ASP A 394 -0.43 -19.22 -76.87
CA ASP A 394 -0.09 -20.26 -75.88
C ASP A 394 -1.21 -20.45 -74.84
N HIS A 395 -1.32 -21.68 -74.32
CA HIS A 395 -2.12 -21.96 -73.13
C HIS A 395 -1.30 -21.65 -71.88
N MET A 396 -1.69 -20.60 -71.15
CA MET A 396 -1.04 -20.17 -69.92
C MET A 396 -1.87 -20.57 -68.70
N THR A 397 -1.22 -21.10 -67.66
CA THR A 397 -1.84 -21.38 -66.37
C THR A 397 -1.16 -20.57 -65.28
N ILE A 398 -1.96 -19.80 -64.54
CA ILE A 398 -1.53 -19.03 -63.37
C ILE A 398 -2.00 -19.81 -62.13
N THR A 399 -1.05 -20.29 -61.33
CA THR A 399 -1.31 -21.03 -60.09
C THR A 399 -1.09 -20.13 -58.88
N CYS A 400 -2.04 -20.12 -57.95
CA CYS A 400 -1.92 -19.51 -56.64
C CYS A 400 -1.39 -20.56 -55.66
N ASP A 401 -0.10 -20.51 -55.38
CA ASP A 401 0.63 -21.45 -54.56
C ASP A 401 0.63 -20.98 -53.09
N THR A 402 0.09 -21.79 -52.17
CA THR A 402 0.02 -21.49 -50.74
C THR A 402 0.08 -22.79 -49.95
N GLU A 403 0.63 -22.74 -48.75
CA GLU A 403 0.74 -23.88 -47.84
C GLU A 403 -0.24 -23.70 -46.68
N LEU A 404 -1.05 -24.73 -46.44
CA LEU A 404 -1.96 -24.79 -45.31
C LEU A 404 -1.26 -25.44 -44.11
N SER A 405 -1.57 -24.98 -42.90
CA SER A 405 -1.04 -25.55 -41.66
C SER A 405 -1.25 -27.08 -41.63
N PRO A 406 -0.21 -27.90 -41.33
CA PRO A 406 -0.28 -29.37 -41.33
C PRO A 406 -1.33 -29.97 -40.40
N HIS A 407 -1.83 -29.18 -39.46
CA HIS A 407 -2.81 -29.61 -38.48
C HIS A 407 -4.25 -29.25 -38.85
N ARG A 408 -4.48 -28.66 -40.03
CA ARG A 408 -5.80 -28.30 -40.57
C ARG A 408 -5.92 -28.67 -42.05
N GLU A 409 -5.27 -29.74 -42.50
CA GLU A 409 -5.20 -30.20 -43.91
C GLU A 409 -6.57 -30.38 -44.59
N THR A 410 -7.65 -30.55 -43.83
CA THR A 410 -9.01 -30.70 -44.35
C THR A 410 -9.73 -29.37 -44.63
N THR A 411 -9.06 -28.22 -44.45
CA THR A 411 -9.70 -26.91 -44.65
C THR A 411 -9.82 -26.60 -46.13
N GLU A 412 -11.04 -26.41 -46.62
CA GLU A 412 -11.29 -26.02 -48.01
C GLU A 412 -10.89 -24.55 -48.23
N LEU A 413 -9.96 -24.32 -49.15
CA LEU A 413 -9.48 -22.99 -49.51
C LEU A 413 -10.21 -22.48 -50.75
N GLN A 414 -10.57 -21.20 -50.74
CA GLN A 414 -11.12 -20.52 -51.91
C GLN A 414 -10.11 -19.53 -52.48
N PHE A 415 -10.00 -19.48 -53.80
CA PHE A 415 -9.03 -18.67 -54.53
C PHE A 415 -9.72 -17.73 -55.51
N ALA A 416 -9.27 -16.48 -55.56
CA ALA A 416 -9.69 -15.49 -56.53
C ALA A 416 -8.46 -14.89 -57.24
N PHE A 417 -8.61 -14.54 -58.52
CA PHE A 417 -7.55 -13.96 -59.33
C PHE A 417 -7.94 -12.57 -59.82
N TYR A 418 -6.96 -11.67 -59.84
CA TYR A 418 -7.14 -10.29 -60.24
C TYR A 418 -6.07 -9.89 -61.26
N ARG A 419 -6.48 -9.18 -62.31
CA ARG A 419 -5.61 -8.59 -63.33
C ARG A 419 -5.79 -7.08 -63.32
N ASN A 420 -4.70 -6.34 -63.13
CA ASN A 420 -4.71 -4.88 -63.04
C ASN A 420 -5.74 -4.35 -62.01
N GLY A 421 -5.94 -5.10 -60.92
CA GLY A 421 -6.92 -4.79 -59.86
C GLY A 421 -8.36 -5.27 -60.15
N HIS A 422 -8.68 -5.71 -61.37
CA HIS A 422 -10.00 -6.23 -61.73
C HIS A 422 -10.09 -7.73 -61.49
N ASN A 423 -11.22 -8.19 -60.95
CA ASN A 423 -11.48 -9.62 -60.72
C ASN A 423 -11.66 -10.34 -62.07
N VAL A 424 -10.80 -11.30 -62.35
CA VAL A 424 -10.86 -12.17 -63.56
C VAL A 424 -11.36 -13.58 -63.24
N GLN A 425 -11.26 -14.00 -61.98
CA GLN A 425 -11.86 -15.24 -61.45
C GLN A 425 -12.28 -15.00 -60.00
N GLY A 426 -13.57 -15.12 -59.71
CA GLY A 426 -14.10 -15.03 -58.35
C GLY A 426 -13.64 -16.18 -57.45
N PHE A 427 -13.97 -16.10 -56.16
CA PHE A 427 -13.62 -17.15 -55.20
C PHE A 427 -14.18 -18.51 -55.64
N SER A 428 -13.28 -19.45 -55.84
CA SER A 428 -13.58 -20.83 -56.25
C SER A 428 -12.59 -21.81 -55.60
N LEU A 429 -12.90 -23.10 -55.60
CA LEU A 429 -11.98 -24.13 -55.08
C LEU A 429 -10.75 -24.37 -55.97
N SER A 430 -10.71 -23.77 -57.18
CA SER A 430 -9.57 -23.90 -58.10
C SER A 430 -8.46 -22.94 -57.71
N ASN A 431 -7.29 -23.48 -57.36
CA ASN A 431 -6.07 -22.70 -57.17
C ASN A 431 -5.38 -22.30 -58.49
N GLN A 432 -6.02 -22.53 -59.63
CA GLN A 432 -5.51 -22.20 -60.96
C GLN A 432 -6.50 -21.32 -61.74
N TYR A 433 -5.94 -20.39 -62.50
CA TYR A 433 -6.63 -19.61 -63.53
C TYR A 433 -5.98 -19.91 -64.89
N GLY A 434 -6.76 -20.49 -65.80
CA GLY A 434 -6.32 -20.83 -67.14
C GLY A 434 -6.66 -19.73 -68.14
N VAL A 435 -5.69 -19.37 -68.98
CA VAL A 435 -5.87 -18.54 -70.18
C VAL A 435 -5.64 -19.45 -71.39
N PRO A 436 -6.71 -19.96 -72.03
CA PRO A 436 -6.58 -21.02 -73.03
C PRO A 436 -5.81 -20.63 -74.31
N SER A 437 -5.86 -19.35 -74.68
CA SER A 437 -5.16 -18.77 -75.83
C SER A 437 -4.73 -17.35 -75.47
N ALA A 438 -3.48 -17.21 -75.04
CA ALA A 438 -2.92 -15.96 -74.53
C ALA A 438 -2.93 -14.85 -75.60
N GLN A 439 -3.51 -13.70 -75.28
CA GLN A 439 -3.50 -12.50 -76.13
C GLN A 439 -2.60 -11.42 -75.53
N LEU A 440 -2.10 -10.48 -76.34
CA LEU A 440 -1.27 -9.37 -75.83
C LEU A 440 -1.96 -8.56 -74.71
N GLU A 441 -3.28 -8.44 -74.77
CA GLU A 441 -4.12 -7.78 -73.76
C GLU A 441 -4.23 -8.52 -72.43
N ASP A 442 -3.83 -9.79 -72.38
CA ASP A 442 -3.72 -10.55 -71.13
C ASP A 442 -2.45 -10.20 -70.35
N SER A 443 -1.52 -9.43 -70.92
CA SER A 443 -0.38 -8.90 -70.17
C SER A 443 -0.83 -7.96 -69.05
N GLY A 444 -0.19 -8.05 -67.88
CA GLY A 444 -0.50 -7.15 -66.79
C GLY A 444 -0.01 -7.59 -65.43
N ASN A 445 -0.56 -6.93 -64.42
CA ASN A 445 -0.24 -7.13 -63.01
C ASN A 445 -1.25 -8.10 -62.40
N TYR A 446 -0.80 -9.32 -62.13
CA TYR A 446 -1.62 -10.36 -61.54
C TYR A 446 -1.43 -10.43 -60.02
N THR A 447 -2.53 -10.61 -59.29
CA THR A 447 -2.52 -11.00 -57.87
C THR A 447 -3.51 -12.13 -57.67
N CYS A 448 -3.25 -13.00 -56.71
CA CYS A 448 -4.23 -13.97 -56.24
C CYS A 448 -4.54 -13.73 -54.76
N GLU A 449 -5.76 -14.07 -54.37
CA GLU A 449 -6.21 -14.01 -52.99
C GLU A 449 -6.74 -15.38 -52.58
N VAL A 450 -6.30 -15.85 -51.41
CA VAL A 450 -6.78 -17.08 -50.78
C VAL A 450 -7.61 -16.72 -49.55
N GLN A 451 -8.73 -17.41 -49.38
CA GLN A 451 -9.65 -17.23 -48.26
C GLN A 451 -9.95 -18.58 -47.59
N CYS A 452 -9.91 -18.59 -46.25
CA CYS A 452 -10.36 -19.70 -45.41
C CYS A 452 -11.82 -19.53 -44.97
N PRO A 453 -12.52 -20.61 -44.60
CA PRO A 453 -13.86 -20.56 -44.01
C PRO A 453 -13.92 -19.79 -42.69
N THR A 454 -12.80 -19.76 -41.94
CA THR A 454 -12.63 -18.97 -40.71
C THR A 454 -12.57 -17.46 -40.96
N GLY A 455 -12.58 -17.02 -42.22
CA GLY A 455 -12.51 -15.61 -42.61
C GLY A 455 -11.09 -15.07 -42.80
N VAL A 456 -10.05 -15.87 -42.51
CA VAL A 456 -8.65 -15.50 -42.79
C VAL A 456 -8.45 -15.35 -44.29
N ARG A 457 -7.87 -14.23 -44.71
CA ARG A 457 -7.63 -13.88 -46.12
C ARG A 457 -6.20 -13.40 -46.30
N LYS A 458 -5.50 -13.93 -47.30
CA LYS A 458 -4.15 -13.47 -47.68
C LYS A 458 -4.09 -13.23 -49.18
N ARG A 459 -3.43 -12.13 -49.57
CA ARG A 459 -3.23 -11.73 -50.97
C ARG A 459 -1.75 -11.82 -51.33
N SER A 460 -1.48 -12.28 -52.54
CA SER A 460 -0.11 -12.39 -53.05
C SER A 460 0.49 -11.01 -53.30
N ASN A 461 1.81 -10.97 -53.40
CA ASN A 461 2.49 -9.91 -54.12
C ASN A 461 2.06 -9.86 -55.60
N VAL A 462 2.35 -8.73 -56.25
CA VAL A 462 2.05 -8.53 -57.68
C VAL A 462 3.04 -9.32 -58.53
N ALA A 463 2.53 -10.14 -59.45
CA ALA A 463 3.31 -10.79 -60.49
C ALA A 463 3.09 -10.07 -61.83
N HIS A 464 4.17 -9.63 -62.45
CA HIS A 464 4.15 -9.00 -63.76
C HIS A 464 4.25 -10.07 -64.85
N ILE A 465 3.18 -10.25 -65.62
CA ILE A 465 3.13 -11.23 -66.70
C ILE A 465 3.12 -10.48 -68.03
N HIS A 466 4.07 -10.82 -68.90
CA HIS A 466 4.20 -10.24 -70.23
C HIS A 466 4.12 -11.34 -71.29
N ILE A 467 3.21 -11.17 -72.24
CA ILE A 467 3.02 -12.10 -73.37
C ILE A 467 3.78 -11.55 -74.57
N GLN A 468 4.67 -12.36 -75.13
CA GLN A 468 5.47 -11.99 -76.30
C GLN A 468 4.68 -12.21 -77.59
N GLY A 469 4.64 -11.18 -78.44
CA GLY A 469 4.16 -11.36 -79.81
C GLY A 469 5.15 -12.20 -80.62
N GLU A 470 4.66 -13.00 -81.56
CA GLU A 470 5.50 -13.80 -82.45
C GLU A 470 6.39 -12.86 -83.31
N LEU A 471 7.69 -12.81 -83.00
CA LEU A 471 8.68 -12.03 -83.74
C LEU A 471 9.06 -12.79 -85.02
N MET A 472 8.48 -12.39 -86.14
CA MET A 472 8.83 -12.88 -87.48
C MET A 472 10.33 -12.70 -87.76
N SER A 473 11.09 -13.81 -87.88
CA SER A 473 12.51 -13.77 -88.24
C SER A 473 12.69 -13.23 -89.66
N LEU A 474 13.27 -12.04 -89.81
CA LEU A 474 13.75 -11.51 -91.10
C LEU A 474 15.01 -12.28 -91.51
N ALA A 475 14.88 -13.26 -92.41
CA ALA A 475 16.03 -13.88 -93.07
C ALA A 475 16.53 -12.97 -94.22
N PHE A 476 17.72 -12.39 -94.06
CA PHE A 476 18.38 -11.64 -95.13
C PHE A 476 19.14 -12.60 -96.06
N VAL A 477 18.74 -12.70 -97.33
CA VAL A 477 19.52 -13.39 -98.36
C VAL A 477 20.47 -12.37 -99.02
N LEU A 478 21.77 -12.50 -98.76
CA LEU A 478 22.82 -11.72 -99.43
C LEU A 478 23.15 -12.36 -100.79
N LEU A 479 22.64 -11.81 -101.88
CA LEU A 479 23.17 -12.09 -103.22
C LEU A 479 24.41 -11.22 -103.46
N LYS A 480 25.60 -11.84 -103.54
CA LYS A 480 26.79 -11.18 -104.07
C LYS A 480 26.69 -11.12 -105.60
N CYS A 481 26.58 -9.91 -106.15
CA CYS A 481 26.83 -9.65 -107.57
C CYS A 481 27.91 -8.58 -107.72
N LYS A 482 28.83 -8.79 -108.66
CA LYS A 482 29.80 -7.79 -109.12
C LYS A 482 29.04 -6.67 -109.81
N ALA A 483 29.47 -5.43 -109.54
CA ALA A 483 28.98 -4.18 -110.12
C ALA A 483 27.60 -3.71 -109.61
N TRP A 484 27.68 -2.94 -108.51
CA TRP A 484 26.90 -1.73 -108.22
C TRP A 484 25.37 -1.83 -108.43
N ASP A 485 24.73 -2.71 -107.65
CA ASP A 485 23.45 -2.46 -106.96
C ASP A 485 23.13 -3.69 -106.07
N ILE A 486 22.92 -3.48 -104.76
CA ILE A 486 22.49 -4.54 -103.82
C ILE A 486 20.97 -4.53 -103.76
N LEU A 487 20.32 -5.53 -104.35
CA LEU A 487 18.88 -5.74 -104.23
C LEU A 487 18.58 -6.61 -103.00
N PHE A 488 17.82 -6.08 -102.03
CA PHE A 488 17.28 -6.88 -100.92
C PHE A 488 15.88 -7.38 -101.30
N THR A 489 15.72 -8.69 -101.51
CA THR A 489 14.41 -9.29 -101.74
C THR A 489 13.91 -9.90 -100.44
N ILE A 490 12.88 -9.31 -99.83
CA ILE A 490 12.20 -9.89 -98.67
C ILE A 490 11.14 -10.86 -99.19
N LYS A 491 11.28 -12.16 -98.90
CA LYS A 491 10.25 -13.16 -99.19
C LYS A 491 9.44 -13.45 -97.92
N TYR A 492 8.12 -13.35 -98.04
CA TYR A 492 7.15 -13.67 -96.99
C TYR A 492 6.54 -15.06 -97.23
N SER A 493 6.37 -15.85 -96.17
CA SER A 493 5.48 -17.03 -96.19
C SER A 493 4.81 -17.21 -94.83
N GLY A 494 3.50 -16.95 -94.76
CA GLY A 494 2.66 -17.15 -93.56
C GLY A 494 1.16 -16.94 -93.87
N PRO A 495 0.23 -17.50 -93.07
CA PRO A 495 -1.20 -17.59 -93.41
C PRO A 495 -2.03 -16.32 -93.13
N LYS A 496 -1.45 -15.23 -92.60
CA LYS A 496 -2.13 -13.94 -92.39
C LYS A 496 -1.41 -12.81 -93.12
N ALA A 497 -2.15 -12.03 -93.91
CA ALA A 497 -1.63 -10.88 -94.64
C ALA A 497 -1.39 -9.69 -93.69
N PHE A 498 -0.12 -9.34 -93.46
CA PHE A 498 0.25 -8.05 -92.87
C PHE A 498 0.26 -6.96 -93.96
N LYS A 499 -0.46 -5.86 -93.72
CA LYS A 499 -0.35 -4.63 -94.52
C LYS A 499 0.92 -3.90 -94.06
N MET A 500 1.99 -3.97 -94.85
CA MET A 500 3.19 -3.20 -94.58
C MET A 500 2.95 -1.73 -94.96
N HIS A 501 3.05 -0.82 -93.99
CA HIS A 501 3.03 0.61 -94.29
C HIS A 501 4.38 1.02 -94.90
N HIS A 502 4.32 1.57 -96.11
CA HIS A 502 5.44 2.11 -96.90
C HIS A 502 6.10 3.35 -96.25
N LYS A 503 6.67 3.23 -95.06
CA LYS A 503 7.54 4.26 -94.47
C LYS A 503 8.72 3.56 -93.80
N TYR A 504 9.94 3.97 -94.16
CA TYR A 504 11.24 3.45 -93.71
C TYR A 504 11.84 2.27 -94.49
N LEU A 505 11.83 2.33 -95.84
CA LEU A 505 13.01 1.87 -96.60
C LEU A 505 14.03 3.02 -96.58
N GLN A 506 14.97 3.02 -95.65
CA GLN A 506 16.16 3.87 -95.77
C GLN A 506 17.15 3.17 -96.69
N VAL A 507 17.29 3.70 -97.90
CA VAL A 507 18.42 3.39 -98.79
C VAL A 507 19.67 3.97 -98.13
N PHE A 508 20.51 3.11 -97.55
CA PHE A 508 21.87 3.52 -97.17
C PHE A 508 22.69 3.64 -98.46
N ARG A 509 22.84 4.88 -98.95
CA ARG A 509 23.84 5.23 -99.95
C ARG A 509 25.16 5.40 -99.21
N ILE A 510 26.04 4.42 -99.31
CA ILE A 510 27.43 4.55 -98.84
C ILE A 510 28.16 5.36 -99.92
N HIS A 511 28.52 6.62 -99.62
CA HIS A 511 29.51 7.35 -100.38
C HIS A 511 30.91 6.99 -99.82
N TYR A 512 31.86 6.83 -100.74
CA TYR A 512 33.23 6.31 -100.56
C TYR A 512 33.97 6.70 -99.28
#